data_AF-A0A7W0GC04-F1
#
_entry.id   AF-A0A7W0GC04-F1
#
_cell.length_a   1.000
_cell.length_b   1.000
_cell.length_c   1.000
_cell.angle_alpha   90.00
_cell.angle_beta   90.00
_cell.angle_gamma   90.00
#
_symmetry.space_group_name_H-M   'P 1'
#
loop_
_entity.id
_entity.type
_entity.pdbx_description
1 polymer ?
#
loop_
_entity_poly.entity_id
_entity_poly.type
_entity_poly.pdbx_seq_one_letter_code
_entity_poly.pdbx_strand_id
1 'polypeptide(L)'
;MRQGEVVGRARNTLIYQLKVGLLGVKPPVWRRLEVVGGLTLAQLHEIFQAAMGWTDSHLHSFEVGADSYGTPDPDWGSDLQDERRVRLCQLGLSAGSRLRYTYDFGDDWQHDVLVEQIVAPEPGVAYPRCLGGRRACPPEDCGGPWGYAELLAVLADPNHEDHEERLEWMGGDFDPADFDREEVDLLLRSLTY
;
A
#
# COMPACT_ATOMS: atom_id res chain seq x y z
N MET A 1 15.83 31.23 -13.87
CA MET A 1 14.98 30.05 -13.57
C MET A 1 15.83 28.81 -13.85
N ARG A 2 16.05 27.95 -12.84
CA ARG A 2 17.09 26.90 -12.89
C ARG A 2 16.52 25.61 -13.50
N GLN A 3 17.26 24.94 -14.38
CA GLN A 3 16.84 23.72 -15.10
C GLN A 3 16.27 22.61 -14.19
N GLY A 4 16.64 22.57 -12.91
CA GLY A 4 16.10 21.63 -11.91
C GLY A 4 14.62 21.85 -11.55
N GLU A 5 14.11 23.09 -11.57
CA GLU A 5 12.69 23.37 -11.29
C GLU A 5 11.78 22.85 -12.41
N VAL A 6 12.24 22.94 -13.67
CA VAL A 6 11.46 22.51 -14.85
C VAL A 6 11.36 20.98 -14.91
N VAL A 7 12.46 20.27 -14.59
CA VAL A 7 12.48 18.80 -14.49
C VAL A 7 11.61 18.31 -13.34
N GLY A 8 11.67 18.96 -12.18
CA GLY A 8 10.79 18.64 -11.04
C GLY A 8 9.31 18.84 -11.36
N ARG A 9 8.96 19.90 -12.09
CA ARG A 9 7.59 20.19 -12.51
C ARG A 9 7.04 19.17 -13.52
N ALA A 10 7.89 18.66 -14.41
CA ALA A 10 7.52 17.61 -15.37
C ALA A 10 7.29 16.24 -14.70
N ARG A 11 8.07 15.88 -13.66
CA ARG A 11 7.88 14.60 -12.96
C ARG A 11 6.64 14.57 -12.08
N ASN A 12 6.10 15.72 -11.70
CA ASN A 12 4.90 15.84 -10.88
C ASN A 12 3.65 15.29 -11.60
N THR A 13 3.65 15.24 -12.94
CA THR A 13 2.53 14.74 -13.74
C THR A 13 2.78 13.38 -14.35
N LEU A 14 3.97 12.81 -14.18
CA LEU A 14 4.27 11.46 -14.64
C LEU A 14 3.53 10.44 -13.79
N ILE A 15 3.20 9.31 -14.41
CA ILE A 15 2.50 8.21 -13.79
C ILE A 15 3.51 7.14 -13.40
N TYR A 16 3.48 6.77 -12.13
CA TYR A 16 4.28 5.69 -11.57
C TYR A 16 3.40 4.44 -11.52
N GLN A 17 3.81 3.40 -12.25
CA GLN A 17 3.22 2.09 -12.07
C GLN A 17 3.96 1.38 -10.94
N LEU A 18 3.24 1.14 -9.86
CA LEU A 18 3.75 0.52 -8.65
C LEU A 18 3.18 -0.88 -8.53
N LYS A 19 4.03 -1.87 -8.27
CA LYS A 19 3.61 -3.18 -7.78
C LYS A 19 3.86 -3.23 -6.29
N VAL A 20 2.79 -3.25 -5.51
CA VAL A 20 2.78 -3.30 -4.05
C VAL A 20 2.54 -4.75 -3.64
N GLY A 21 3.54 -5.42 -3.09
CA GLY A 21 3.43 -6.81 -2.62
C GLY A 21 3.62 -6.91 -1.12
N LEU A 22 2.78 -7.72 -0.46
CA LEU A 22 2.90 -7.96 0.97
C LEU A 22 4.02 -8.98 1.25
N LEU A 23 4.97 -8.62 2.11
CA LEU A 23 6.05 -9.50 2.53
C LEU A 23 5.58 -10.44 3.64
N GLY A 24 6.24 -11.60 3.77
CA GLY A 24 5.92 -12.59 4.80
C GLY A 24 4.63 -13.41 4.54
N VAL A 25 3.75 -12.96 3.65
CA VAL A 25 2.46 -13.63 3.37
C VAL A 25 2.53 -14.60 2.21
N LYS A 26 1.94 -15.79 2.40
CA LYS A 26 1.79 -16.82 1.36
C LYS A 26 0.38 -17.42 1.36
N PRO A 27 -0.23 -17.63 0.17
CA PRO A 27 0.32 -17.29 -1.15
C PRO A 27 0.31 -15.76 -1.41
N PRO A 28 1.08 -15.25 -2.39
CA PRO A 28 1.35 -13.81 -2.48
C PRO A 28 0.10 -12.95 -2.67
N VAL A 29 -0.04 -11.93 -1.82
CA VAL A 29 -1.03 -10.85 -1.92
C VAL A 29 -0.33 -9.63 -2.53
N TRP A 30 -0.93 -9.02 -3.56
CA TRP A 30 -0.37 -7.83 -4.19
C TRP A 30 -1.42 -6.99 -4.93
N ARG A 31 -1.07 -5.73 -5.19
CA ARG A 31 -1.80 -4.77 -6.03
C ARG A 31 -0.84 -4.12 -7.03
N ARG A 32 -1.33 -3.82 -8.23
CA ARG A 32 -0.62 -3.01 -9.23
C ARG A 32 -1.42 -1.74 -9.47
N LEU A 33 -0.80 -0.63 -9.15
CA LEU A 33 -1.42 0.68 -9.09
C LEU A 33 -0.71 1.62 -10.04
N GLU A 34 -1.46 2.53 -10.65
CA GLU A 34 -0.90 3.70 -11.33
C GLU A 34 -1.25 4.95 -10.54
N VAL A 35 -0.23 5.69 -10.14
CA VAL A 35 -0.37 6.87 -9.28
C VAL A 35 0.39 8.05 -9.87
N VAL A 36 -0.07 9.27 -9.60
CA VAL A 36 0.58 10.49 -10.08
C VAL A 36 1.82 10.76 -9.22
N GLY A 37 2.97 11.01 -9.84
CA GLY A 37 4.22 11.28 -9.15
C GLY A 37 4.19 12.50 -8.24
N GLY A 38 3.24 13.39 -8.45
CA GLY A 38 3.02 14.56 -7.62
C GLY A 38 2.33 14.30 -6.29
N LEU A 39 1.81 13.11 -6.03
CA LEU A 39 1.21 12.79 -4.75
C LEU A 39 2.25 12.87 -3.63
N THR A 40 1.82 13.36 -2.46
CA THR A 40 2.62 13.24 -1.23
C THR A 40 2.67 11.79 -0.77
N LEU A 41 3.61 11.46 0.10
CA LEU A 41 3.67 10.11 0.68
C LEU A 41 2.46 9.83 1.58
N ALA A 42 1.91 10.84 2.25
CA ALA A 42 0.62 10.71 2.96
C ALA A 42 -0.53 10.28 2.00
N GLN A 43 -0.65 10.92 0.84
CA GLN A 43 -1.65 10.56 -0.16
C GLN A 43 -1.40 9.18 -0.77
N LEU A 44 -0.12 8.79 -0.91
CA LEU A 44 0.25 7.44 -1.35
C LEU A 44 -0.14 6.38 -0.32
N HIS A 45 -0.01 6.69 0.97
CA HIS A 45 -0.48 5.84 2.05
C HIS A 45 -2.01 5.63 1.98
N GLU A 46 -2.81 6.68 1.81
CA GLU A 46 -4.27 6.56 1.63
C GLU A 46 -4.64 5.64 0.46
N ILE A 47 -3.89 5.72 -0.64
CA ILE A 47 -4.04 4.84 -1.80
C ILE A 47 -3.72 3.39 -1.45
N PHE A 48 -2.68 3.13 -0.65
CA PHE A 48 -2.33 1.79 -0.23
C PHE A 48 -3.37 1.22 0.73
N GLN A 49 -3.87 2.01 1.68
CA GLN A 49 -4.97 1.63 2.58
C GLN A 49 -6.21 1.21 1.78
N ALA A 50 -6.67 2.07 0.87
CA ALA A 50 -7.81 1.77 0.00
C ALA A 50 -7.58 0.55 -0.91
N ALA A 51 -6.37 0.38 -1.46
CA ALA A 51 -6.05 -0.75 -2.32
C ALA A 51 -5.94 -2.09 -1.56
N MET A 52 -5.59 -2.04 -0.28
CA MET A 52 -5.52 -3.21 0.60
C MET A 52 -6.82 -3.46 1.36
N GLY A 53 -7.76 -2.52 1.39
CA GLY A 53 -9.01 -2.66 2.16
C GLY A 53 -8.81 -2.48 3.66
N TRP A 54 -7.77 -1.75 4.06
CA TRP A 54 -7.46 -1.43 5.46
C TRP A 54 -8.05 -0.08 5.88
N THR A 55 -8.10 0.14 7.19
CA THR A 55 -8.89 1.22 7.80
C THR A 55 -8.05 2.39 8.32
N ASP A 56 -6.75 2.42 8.02
CA ASP A 56 -5.83 3.46 8.50
C ASP A 56 -5.92 3.68 10.02
N SER A 57 -5.92 2.57 10.76
CA SER A 57 -6.12 2.56 12.22
C SER A 57 -4.80 2.59 12.99
N HIS A 58 -3.67 2.39 12.31
CA HIS A 58 -2.35 2.25 12.90
C HIS A 58 -1.29 3.12 12.24
N LEU A 59 -0.14 3.26 12.92
CA LEU A 59 1.00 4.01 12.38
C LEU A 59 1.61 3.33 11.15
N HIS A 60 2.24 4.13 10.30
CA HIS A 60 2.97 3.66 9.13
C HIS A 60 4.24 4.45 8.85
N SER A 61 5.06 3.90 7.96
CA SER A 61 6.24 4.57 7.42
C SER A 61 6.60 4.09 6.03
N PHE A 62 7.39 4.90 5.32
CA PHE A 62 8.06 4.56 4.08
C PHE A 62 9.58 4.58 4.27
N GLU A 63 10.29 3.62 3.71
CA GLU A 63 11.76 3.59 3.70
C GLU A 63 12.28 3.57 2.26
N VAL A 64 13.19 4.49 1.96
CA VAL A 64 13.85 4.62 0.65
C VAL A 64 15.36 4.74 0.88
N GLY A 65 16.07 3.62 0.71
CA GLY A 65 17.50 3.59 1.00
C GLY A 65 17.76 3.77 2.50
N ALA A 66 18.37 4.89 2.88
CA ALA A 66 18.65 5.24 4.29
C ALA A 66 17.66 6.27 4.85
N ASP A 67 16.75 6.80 4.01
CA ASP A 67 15.77 7.79 4.42
C ASP A 67 14.46 7.11 4.80
N SER A 68 13.85 7.58 5.89
CA SER A 68 12.54 7.13 6.36
C SER A 68 11.56 8.30 6.45
N TYR A 69 10.30 8.04 6.11
CA TYR A 69 9.23 9.03 6.03
C TYR A 69 8.01 8.51 6.78
N GLY A 70 7.26 9.39 7.43
CA GLY A 70 6.02 9.04 8.10
C GLY A 70 5.43 10.26 8.79
N THR A 71 4.44 10.04 9.66
CA THR A 71 3.91 11.10 10.51
C THR A 71 4.91 11.38 11.65
N PRO A 72 5.48 12.61 11.75
CA PRO A 72 6.42 12.93 12.81
C PRO A 72 5.74 12.90 14.17
N ASP A 73 6.37 12.25 15.15
CA ASP A 73 5.95 12.31 16.54
C ASP A 73 6.65 13.49 17.25
N PRO A 74 5.92 14.54 17.67
CA PRO A 74 6.50 15.71 18.33
C PRO A 74 7.03 15.42 19.74
N ASP A 75 6.54 14.36 20.39
CA ASP A 75 6.88 14.01 21.77
C ASP A 75 8.07 13.02 21.80
N TRP A 76 8.20 12.17 20.78
CA TRP A 76 9.20 11.09 20.75
C TRP A 76 10.35 11.29 19.78
N GLY A 77 10.46 12.47 19.14
CA GLY A 77 11.61 12.86 18.34
C GLY A 77 11.98 11.81 17.30
N SER A 78 11.12 11.61 16.29
CA SER A 78 11.42 10.64 15.24
C SER A 78 12.42 11.19 14.23
N ASP A 79 13.37 10.37 13.78
CA ASP A 79 14.20 10.65 12.60
C ASP A 79 13.42 10.59 11.27
N LEU A 80 12.09 10.40 11.33
CA LEU A 80 11.21 10.38 10.16
C LEU A 80 11.05 11.79 9.57
N GLN A 81 11.20 11.86 8.25
CA GLN A 81 10.83 13.04 7.48
C GLN A 81 9.31 13.10 7.31
N ASP A 82 8.73 14.30 7.42
CA ASP A 82 7.28 14.52 7.30
C ASP A 82 6.76 14.14 5.90
N GLU A 83 6.03 13.03 5.83
CA GLU A 83 5.49 12.46 4.59
C GLU A 83 4.53 13.40 3.85
N ARG A 84 3.91 14.36 4.54
CA ARG A 84 2.99 15.35 3.94
C ARG A 84 3.74 16.38 3.10
N ARG A 85 5.06 16.48 3.27
CA ARG A 85 5.92 17.47 2.61
C ARG A 85 6.75 16.87 1.47
N VAL A 86 6.79 15.55 1.36
CA VAL A 86 7.58 14.82 0.36
C VAL A 86 6.66 14.20 -0.67
N ARG A 87 6.91 14.47 -1.95
CA ARG A 87 6.20 13.89 -3.08
C ARG A 87 6.93 12.66 -3.61
N LEU A 88 6.18 11.70 -4.16
CA LEU A 88 6.73 10.47 -4.75
C LEU A 88 7.84 10.77 -5.78
N CYS A 89 7.65 11.79 -6.62
CA CYS A 89 8.62 12.16 -7.64
C CYS A 89 9.93 12.78 -7.10
N GLN A 90 9.95 13.20 -5.84
CA GLN A 90 11.14 13.77 -5.18
C GLN A 90 12.07 12.69 -4.62
N LEU A 91 11.60 11.45 -4.49
CA LEU A 91 12.38 10.31 -3.98
C LEU A 91 13.47 9.81 -4.93
N GLY A 92 13.64 10.44 -6.11
CA GLY A 92 14.70 10.06 -7.06
C GLY A 92 14.51 8.68 -7.69
N LEU A 93 13.30 8.09 -7.60
CA LEU A 93 13.00 6.75 -8.09
C LEU A 93 13.04 6.66 -9.63
N SER A 94 13.34 5.46 -10.11
CA SER A 94 13.33 5.08 -11.52
C SER A 94 12.70 3.69 -11.68
N ALA A 95 12.43 3.25 -12.91
CA ALA A 95 12.00 1.88 -13.14
C ALA A 95 13.02 0.88 -12.56
N GLY A 96 12.55 -0.09 -11.77
CA GLY A 96 13.36 -1.03 -11.02
C GLY A 96 13.69 -0.60 -9.59
N SER A 97 13.48 0.67 -9.22
CA SER A 97 13.62 1.13 -7.83
C SER A 97 12.59 0.44 -6.93
N ARG A 98 12.97 0.20 -5.68
CA ARG A 98 12.09 -0.33 -4.64
C ARG A 98 12.06 0.61 -3.45
N LEU A 99 10.91 0.66 -2.78
CA LEU A 99 10.75 1.23 -1.45
C LEU A 99 10.00 0.26 -0.56
N ARG A 100 10.23 0.35 0.75
CA ARG A 100 9.43 -0.38 1.74
C ARG A 100 8.34 0.53 2.27
N TYR A 101 7.14 -0.02 2.45
CA TYR A 101 6.06 0.62 3.17
C TYR A 101 5.63 -0.30 4.31
N THR A 102 5.71 0.17 5.55
CA THR A 102 5.32 -0.60 6.73
C THR A 102 4.06 0.02 7.30
N TYR A 103 3.02 -0.79 7.49
CA TYR A 103 1.77 -0.40 8.16
C TYR A 103 1.60 -1.25 9.40
N ASP A 104 1.04 -0.65 10.46
CA ASP A 104 0.91 -1.24 11.79
C ASP A 104 2.25 -1.70 12.37
N PHE A 105 2.82 -0.89 13.25
CA PHE A 105 4.10 -1.23 13.90
C PHE A 105 3.98 -2.36 14.94
N GLY A 106 2.76 -2.74 15.33
CA GLY A 106 2.50 -3.93 16.14
C GLY A 106 2.55 -5.20 15.30
N ASP A 107 1.76 -5.25 14.23
CA ASP A 107 1.63 -6.42 13.35
C ASP A 107 2.73 -6.50 12.27
N ASP A 108 3.47 -5.41 12.04
CA ASP A 108 4.60 -5.28 11.11
C ASP A 108 4.25 -5.68 9.66
N TRP A 109 3.17 -5.09 9.11
CA TRP A 109 2.79 -5.31 7.72
C TRP A 109 3.73 -4.60 6.74
N GLN A 110 4.80 -5.30 6.39
CA GLN A 110 5.79 -4.79 5.44
C GLN A 110 5.39 -5.07 3.99
N HIS A 111 5.49 -4.03 3.17
CA HIS A 111 5.24 -4.07 1.74
C HIS A 111 6.52 -3.78 0.99
N ASP A 112 6.71 -4.52 -0.07
CA ASP A 112 7.74 -4.27 -1.06
C ASP A 112 7.09 -3.62 -2.28
N VAL A 113 7.43 -2.34 -2.49
CA VAL A 113 6.85 -1.51 -3.55
C VAL A 113 7.87 -1.37 -4.67
N LEU A 114 7.63 -2.05 -5.78
CA LEU A 114 8.45 -1.95 -6.98
C LEU A 114 7.89 -0.90 -7.94
N VAL A 115 8.72 0.05 -8.36
CA VAL A 115 8.43 0.92 -9.49
C VAL A 115 8.67 0.13 -10.78
N GLU A 116 7.61 -0.36 -11.42
CA GLU A 116 7.70 -1.13 -12.66
C GLU A 116 8.00 -0.22 -13.86
N GLN A 117 7.35 0.95 -13.93
CA GLN A 117 7.56 1.93 -14.98
C GLN A 117 7.16 3.35 -14.54
N ILE A 118 7.70 4.34 -15.25
CA ILE A 118 7.33 5.76 -15.12
C ILE A 118 7.03 6.29 -16.51
N VAL A 119 5.78 6.69 -16.75
CA VAL A 119 5.27 7.03 -18.08
C VAL A 119 4.52 8.36 -18.09
N ALA A 120 4.28 8.91 -19.28
CA ALA A 120 3.39 10.06 -19.44
C ALA A 120 1.94 9.66 -19.16
N PRO A 121 1.09 10.57 -18.65
CA PRO A 121 -0.32 10.29 -18.43
C PRO A 121 -1.04 10.01 -19.75
N GLU A 122 -1.96 9.04 -19.73
CA GLU A 122 -2.78 8.69 -20.88
C GLU A 122 -3.98 9.65 -21.01
N PRO A 123 -4.26 10.21 -22.21
CA PRO A 123 -5.41 11.09 -22.40
C PRO A 123 -6.74 10.41 -22.04
N GLY A 124 -7.56 11.06 -21.21
CA GLY A 124 -8.87 10.56 -20.81
C GLY A 124 -8.85 9.52 -19.68
N VAL A 125 -7.67 9.20 -19.14
CA VAL A 125 -7.53 8.30 -17.98
C VAL A 125 -7.45 9.10 -16.68
N ALA A 126 -8.23 8.68 -15.69
CA ALA A 126 -8.13 9.17 -14.32
C ALA A 126 -7.15 8.32 -13.51
N TYR A 127 -6.46 8.98 -12.58
CA TYR A 127 -5.52 8.38 -11.64
C TYR A 127 -5.87 8.86 -10.22
N PRO A 128 -5.63 8.05 -9.16
CA PRO A 128 -5.03 6.71 -9.21
C PRO A 128 -5.96 5.65 -9.79
N ARG A 129 -5.39 4.54 -10.30
CA ARG A 129 -6.16 3.39 -10.78
C ARG A 129 -5.49 2.05 -10.48
N CYS A 130 -6.28 0.99 -10.39
CA CYS A 130 -5.81 -0.38 -10.21
C CYS A 130 -5.78 -1.15 -11.53
N LEU A 131 -4.59 -1.62 -11.91
CA LEU A 131 -4.38 -2.43 -13.12
C LEU A 131 -4.55 -3.94 -12.84
N GLY A 132 -4.51 -4.35 -11.58
CA GLY A 132 -4.70 -5.74 -11.19
C GLY A 132 -4.13 -6.04 -9.81
N GLY A 133 -4.30 -7.28 -9.38
CA GLY A 133 -3.94 -7.75 -8.05
C GLY A 133 -4.22 -9.23 -7.92
N ARG A 134 -3.94 -9.76 -6.74
CA ARG A 134 -4.35 -11.12 -6.34
C ARG A 134 -4.63 -11.14 -4.86
N ARG A 135 -5.65 -11.92 -4.50
CA ARG A 135 -6.04 -12.32 -3.13
C ARG A 135 -6.54 -11.17 -2.26
N ALA A 136 -7.38 -11.54 -1.31
CA ALA A 136 -7.83 -10.65 -0.27
C ALA A 136 -6.62 -10.30 0.59
N CYS A 137 -6.60 -9.07 1.08
CA CYS A 137 -5.56 -8.69 2.02
C CYS A 137 -5.87 -9.27 3.40
N PRO A 138 -4.84 -9.45 4.25
CA PRO A 138 -5.07 -9.83 5.63
C PRO A 138 -6.01 -8.83 6.31
N PRO A 139 -6.94 -9.30 7.15
CA PRO A 139 -7.78 -8.43 7.96
C PRO A 139 -6.93 -7.57 8.92
N GLU A 140 -7.48 -6.44 9.34
CA GLU A 140 -6.89 -5.66 10.43
C GLU A 140 -6.75 -6.51 11.70
N ASP A 141 -5.72 -6.22 12.50
CA ASP A 141 -5.46 -6.81 13.81
C ASP A 141 -5.40 -8.36 13.84
N CYS A 142 -5.06 -9.00 12.71
CA CYS A 142 -4.98 -10.45 12.66
C CYS A 142 -3.63 -11.02 13.13
N GLY A 143 -2.74 -10.20 13.71
CA GLY A 143 -1.49 -10.63 14.32
C GLY A 143 -0.34 -10.78 13.32
N GLY A 144 -0.28 -9.89 12.32
CA GLY A 144 0.78 -9.85 11.32
C GLY A 144 0.84 -11.08 10.41
N PRO A 145 1.94 -11.26 9.65
CA PRO A 145 2.05 -12.34 8.68
C PRO A 145 1.90 -13.75 9.28
N TRP A 146 2.32 -13.94 10.53
CA TRP A 146 2.19 -15.21 11.24
C TRP A 146 0.74 -15.47 11.67
N GLY A 147 0.09 -14.50 12.31
CA GLY A 147 -1.30 -14.64 12.72
C GLY A 147 -2.24 -14.82 11.53
N TYR A 148 -1.97 -14.16 10.41
CA TYR A 148 -2.72 -14.42 9.17
C TYR A 148 -2.52 -15.84 8.63
N ALA A 149 -1.29 -16.36 8.65
CA ALA A 149 -1.04 -17.73 8.21
C ALA A 149 -1.75 -18.77 9.09
N GLU A 150 -1.78 -18.53 10.41
CA GLU A 150 -2.54 -19.33 11.37
C GLU A 150 -4.06 -19.23 11.10
N LEU A 151 -4.58 -18.02 10.92
CA LEU A 151 -5.99 -17.79 10.57
C LEU A 151 -6.38 -18.57 9.31
N LEU A 152 -5.57 -18.52 8.24
CA LEU A 152 -5.82 -19.29 7.02
C LEU A 152 -5.81 -20.80 7.26
N ALA A 153 -4.94 -21.30 8.13
CA ALA A 153 -4.88 -22.72 8.46
C ALA A 153 -6.15 -23.17 9.22
N VAL A 154 -6.62 -22.35 10.17
CA VAL A 154 -7.85 -22.61 10.93
C VAL A 154 -9.08 -22.57 10.01
N LEU A 155 -9.20 -21.56 9.15
CA LEU A 155 -10.32 -21.44 8.21
C LEU A 155 -10.32 -22.54 7.13
N ALA A 156 -9.17 -23.17 6.85
CA ALA A 156 -9.08 -24.27 5.90
C ALA A 156 -9.49 -25.64 6.48
N ASP A 157 -9.56 -25.79 7.81
CA ASP A 157 -9.97 -27.03 8.48
C ASP A 157 -11.29 -26.82 9.25
N PRO A 158 -12.43 -27.23 8.67
CA PRO A 158 -13.73 -27.16 9.34
C PRO A 158 -13.85 -27.96 10.64
N ASN A 159 -12.88 -28.84 10.96
CA ASN A 159 -12.85 -29.59 12.21
C ASN A 159 -11.91 -28.98 13.26
N HIS A 160 -11.21 -27.88 12.93
CA HIS A 160 -10.38 -27.18 13.90
C HIS A 160 -11.27 -26.62 15.02
N GLU A 161 -10.79 -26.69 16.27
CA GLU A 161 -11.59 -26.27 17.42
C GLU A 161 -12.00 -24.79 17.35
N ASP A 162 -11.11 -23.95 16.83
CA ASP A 162 -11.36 -22.51 16.65
C ASP A 162 -12.04 -22.13 15.32
N HIS A 163 -12.43 -23.09 14.46
CA HIS A 163 -12.91 -22.79 13.10
C HIS A 163 -14.13 -21.85 13.10
N GLU A 164 -15.17 -22.20 13.84
CA GLU A 164 -16.42 -21.44 13.90
C GLU A 164 -16.21 -20.05 14.52
N GLU A 165 -15.41 -19.95 15.59
CA GLU A 165 -15.10 -18.68 16.24
C GLU A 165 -14.35 -17.73 15.29
N ARG A 166 -13.35 -18.25 14.57
CA ARG A 166 -12.58 -17.44 13.62
C ARG A 166 -13.40 -17.05 12.40
N LEU A 167 -14.29 -17.92 11.93
CA LEU A 167 -15.19 -17.60 10.82
C LEU A 167 -16.19 -16.50 11.20
N GLU A 168 -16.74 -16.55 12.42
CA GLU A 168 -17.62 -15.51 12.96
C GLU A 168 -16.88 -14.18 13.12
N TRP A 169 -15.65 -14.21 13.66
CA TRP A 169 -14.80 -13.02 13.76
C TRP A 169 -14.52 -12.37 12.40
N MET A 170 -14.40 -13.18 11.35
CA MET A 170 -14.25 -12.73 9.96
C MET A 170 -15.51 -12.14 9.33
N GLY A 171 -16.67 -12.18 10.00
CA GLY A 171 -17.95 -11.77 9.43
C GLY A 171 -18.64 -12.82 8.57
N GLY A 172 -18.08 -14.04 8.48
CA GLY A 172 -18.74 -15.22 7.93
C GLY A 172 -18.46 -15.57 6.47
N ASP A 173 -17.84 -14.70 5.67
CA ASP A 173 -17.69 -14.92 4.21
C ASP A 173 -16.31 -14.54 3.62
N PHE A 174 -15.26 -14.49 4.44
CA PHE A 174 -13.92 -14.17 3.95
C PHE A 174 -13.35 -15.26 3.02
N ASP A 175 -13.16 -14.92 1.74
CA ASP A 175 -12.40 -15.75 0.79
C ASP A 175 -10.97 -15.19 0.58
N PRO A 176 -9.92 -15.87 1.08
CA PRO A 176 -8.53 -15.43 0.91
C PRO A 176 -8.01 -15.53 -0.53
N ALA A 177 -8.77 -16.13 -1.45
CA ALA A 177 -8.46 -16.14 -2.87
C ALA A 177 -9.06 -14.94 -3.62
N ASP A 178 -10.06 -14.26 -3.04
CA ASP A 178 -10.85 -13.25 -3.74
C ASP A 178 -10.03 -12.00 -4.08
N PHE A 179 -10.38 -11.32 -5.17
CA PHE A 179 -9.85 -10.02 -5.52
C PHE A 179 -10.67 -9.43 -6.67
N ASP A 180 -11.37 -8.33 -6.38
CA ASP A 180 -12.04 -7.54 -7.40
C ASP A 180 -11.24 -6.27 -7.73
N ARG A 181 -10.75 -6.21 -8.97
CA ARG A 181 -10.02 -5.03 -9.48
C ARG A 181 -10.92 -3.81 -9.60
N GLU A 182 -12.18 -3.99 -10.01
CA GLU A 182 -13.13 -2.90 -10.24
C GLU A 182 -13.55 -2.27 -8.93
N GLU A 183 -13.77 -3.08 -7.90
CA GLU A 183 -14.04 -2.58 -6.54
C GLU A 183 -12.89 -1.72 -6.02
N VAL A 184 -11.65 -2.21 -6.12
CA VAL A 184 -10.47 -1.43 -5.74
C VAL A 184 -10.38 -0.14 -6.55
N ASP A 185 -10.64 -0.19 -7.85
CA ASP A 185 -10.61 1.00 -8.70
C ASP A 185 -11.68 2.04 -8.32
N LEU A 186 -12.86 1.59 -7.88
CA LEU A 186 -13.91 2.47 -7.37
C LEU A 186 -13.51 3.13 -6.04
N LEU A 187 -12.92 2.36 -5.11
CA LEU A 187 -12.40 2.90 -3.86
C LEU A 187 -11.34 3.99 -4.12
N LEU A 188 -10.38 3.71 -5.00
CA LEU A 188 -9.34 4.65 -5.38
C LEU A 188 -9.88 5.95 -6.00
N ARG A 189 -10.96 5.88 -6.78
CA ARG A 189 -11.61 7.06 -7.37
C ARG A 189 -12.40 7.90 -6.36
N SER A 190 -12.74 7.31 -5.22
CA SER A 190 -13.46 8.01 -4.15
C SER A 190 -12.55 8.88 -3.28
N LEU A 191 -11.24 8.66 -3.34
CA LEU A 191 -10.25 9.45 -2.63
C LEU A 191 -10.21 10.89 -3.17
N THR A 192 -10.23 11.87 -2.27
CA THR A 192 -10.21 13.30 -2.59
C THR A 192 -8.99 13.96 -1.99
N TYR A 193 -8.24 14.71 -2.79
CA TYR A 193 -6.98 15.35 -2.42
C TYR A 193 -6.95 16.84 -2.74
#